data_AF-A0A1E3A8M8-F1
#
_entry.id   AF-A0A1E3A8M8-F1
#
_cell.length_a   1.000
_cell.length_b   1.000
_cell.length_c   1.000
_cell.angle_alpha   90.00
_cell.angle_beta   90.00
_cell.angle_gamma   90.00
#
_symmetry.space_group_name_H-M   'P 1'
#
loop_
_entity.id
_entity.type
_entity.pdbx_description
1 polymer ?
#
loop_
_entity_poly.entity_id
_entity_poly.type
_entity_poly.pdbx_seq_one_letter_code
_entity_poly.pdbx_strand_id
1 'polypeptide(L)'
;MFDLHAPQPKALDKLLSLQGKTAVITGGSRGIGKQILTRFTEAGCKVVFTGRSLEALQAVEKEFKDKGFDVACFQADISSVEDSYKTIDFTVKKYGRLDILVNNAASFPFCDALSMTEETWNKCFDTDAKGTFFMSQAAAKEMIKEGHGGRIINFMSTAALNPTGPLIAYGAAKQAVWYVTKTMAQEFAPYKITVNAATPGATMTEERIAAFSGNGEQMQQFIKQSGNAGLNFTENVSSLNPSMLSGLLEQAMPMGRTGFPDDLAKAVLFLVSDMAEYITGQNITVDGAQSIQNPMGAMMNRIQGGGAETFSQTDNDEPNEVSSNSIDGAIAGKWSSSMDTPMGKNTIEFDLKVNGNKLDGTVSLAGNSADIEKGQAADDGITFLFKMKSPMGKVKVKVTGRLEDNKLVGEIKLPIGTSVAYVADRI
;
A
#
# COMPACT_ATOMS: atom_id res chain seq x y z
N MET A 1 -9.73 -41.51 -28.24
CA MET A 1 -11.12 -41.08 -28.00
C MET A 1 -11.07 -39.89 -27.08
N PHE A 2 -11.70 -38.77 -27.44
CA PHE A 2 -12.01 -37.73 -26.45
C PHE A 2 -13.03 -38.32 -25.48
N ASP A 3 -12.82 -38.16 -24.18
CA ASP A 3 -13.88 -38.42 -23.20
C ASP A 3 -14.97 -37.38 -23.46
N LEU A 4 -16.12 -37.84 -23.94
CA LEU A 4 -17.25 -36.98 -24.30
C LEU A 4 -18.15 -36.70 -23.10
N HIS A 5 -17.79 -37.15 -21.90
CA HIS A 5 -18.52 -36.86 -20.67
C HIS A 5 -17.93 -35.63 -19.98
N ALA A 6 -18.79 -34.66 -19.65
CA ALA A 6 -18.40 -33.55 -18.79
C ALA A 6 -18.06 -34.08 -17.38
N PRO A 7 -16.93 -33.65 -16.78
CA PRO A 7 -16.61 -34.04 -15.42
C PRO A 7 -17.65 -33.49 -14.43
N GLN A 8 -17.92 -34.24 -13.37
CA GLN A 8 -18.79 -33.77 -12.30
C GLN A 8 -18.13 -32.56 -11.59
N PRO A 9 -18.88 -31.48 -11.31
CA PRO A 9 -18.32 -30.31 -10.65
C PRO A 9 -17.85 -30.64 -9.23
N LYS A 10 -16.70 -30.07 -8.84
CA LYS A 10 -16.21 -30.16 -7.46
C LYS A 10 -17.12 -29.39 -6.51
N ALA A 11 -17.26 -29.87 -5.27
CA ALA A 11 -18.00 -29.16 -4.24
C ALA A 11 -17.35 -27.80 -3.93
N LEU A 12 -18.17 -26.78 -3.67
CA LEU A 12 -17.74 -25.39 -3.47
C LEU A 12 -16.68 -25.26 -2.35
N ASP A 13 -16.86 -25.98 -1.25
CA ASP A 13 -15.94 -26.00 -0.11
C ASP A 13 -14.57 -26.63 -0.41
N LYS A 14 -14.45 -27.34 -1.55
CA LYS A 14 -13.20 -27.95 -2.01
C LYS A 14 -12.46 -27.10 -3.03
N LEU A 15 -13.09 -26.09 -3.62
CA LEU A 15 -12.52 -25.33 -4.72
C LEU A 15 -11.22 -24.59 -4.37
N LEU A 16 -11.07 -24.15 -3.11
CA LEU A 16 -9.87 -23.48 -2.60
C LEU A 16 -8.93 -24.40 -1.82
N SER A 17 -9.25 -25.69 -1.70
CA SER A 17 -8.44 -26.62 -0.91
C SER A 17 -7.10 -26.90 -1.61
N LEU A 18 -6.02 -26.86 -0.83
CA LEU A 18 -4.68 -27.28 -1.24
C LEU A 18 -4.24 -28.55 -0.49
N GLN A 19 -5.20 -29.31 0.05
CA GLN A 19 -4.92 -30.51 0.83
C GLN A 19 -4.12 -31.51 -0.02
N GLY A 20 -2.99 -31.98 0.55
CA GLY A 20 -2.10 -32.93 -0.12
C GLY A 20 -1.21 -32.32 -1.22
N LYS A 21 -1.24 -31.00 -1.40
CA LYS A 21 -0.34 -30.27 -2.30
C LYS A 21 0.91 -29.81 -1.55
N THR A 22 2.03 -29.76 -2.26
CA THR A 22 3.28 -29.17 -1.78
C THR A 22 3.62 -27.91 -2.57
N ALA A 23 3.94 -26.82 -1.88
CA ALA A 23 4.30 -25.55 -2.48
C ALA A 23 5.72 -25.10 -2.13
N VAL A 24 6.35 -24.36 -3.04
CA VAL A 24 7.54 -23.53 -2.81
C VAL A 24 7.17 -22.06 -2.91
N ILE A 25 7.56 -21.25 -1.92
CA ILE A 25 7.38 -19.79 -1.93
C ILE A 25 8.74 -19.12 -1.77
N THR A 26 9.18 -18.37 -2.77
CA THR A 26 10.42 -17.58 -2.64
C THR A 26 10.15 -16.29 -1.87
N GLY A 27 11.01 -15.95 -0.91
CA GLY A 27 10.83 -14.76 -0.06
C GLY A 27 9.70 -14.87 0.96
N GLY A 28 9.53 -16.03 1.60
CA GLY A 28 8.39 -16.32 2.49
C GLY A 28 8.54 -15.85 3.95
N SER A 29 9.67 -15.26 4.34
CA SER A 29 9.91 -14.87 5.74
C SER A 29 9.19 -13.60 6.18
N ARG A 30 8.63 -12.80 5.27
CA ARG A 30 7.96 -11.52 5.57
C ARG A 30 7.01 -11.07 4.45
N GLY A 31 6.27 -9.99 4.72
CA GLY A 31 5.49 -9.27 3.70
C GLY A 31 4.49 -10.18 2.96
N ILE A 32 4.41 -10.02 1.64
CA ILE A 32 3.49 -10.78 0.77
C ILE A 32 3.77 -12.29 0.86
N GLY A 33 5.03 -12.70 0.80
CA GLY A 33 5.40 -14.12 0.87
C GLY A 33 4.91 -14.82 2.15
N LYS A 34 5.00 -14.14 3.31
CA LYS A 34 4.49 -14.69 4.59
C LYS A 34 2.96 -14.80 4.61
N GLN A 35 2.23 -13.86 3.98
CA GLN A 35 0.78 -13.98 3.88
C GLN A 35 0.34 -15.07 2.89
N ILE A 36 1.09 -15.29 1.80
CA ILE A 36 0.85 -16.45 0.92
C ILE A 36 1.09 -17.75 1.69
N LEU A 37 2.18 -17.85 2.45
CA LEU A 37 2.46 -18.98 3.34
C LEU A 37 1.29 -19.23 4.31
N THR A 38 0.74 -18.16 4.90
CA THR A 38 -0.44 -18.22 5.78
C THR A 38 -1.64 -18.83 5.06
N ARG A 39 -2.03 -18.29 3.90
CA ARG A 39 -3.20 -18.80 3.16
C ARG A 39 -3.01 -20.21 2.62
N PHE A 40 -1.79 -20.58 2.21
CA PHE A 40 -1.51 -21.92 1.72
C PHE A 40 -1.60 -22.97 2.83
N THR A 41 -1.04 -22.67 4.00
CA THR A 41 -1.09 -23.58 5.15
C THR A 41 -2.51 -23.72 5.72
N GLU A 42 -3.27 -22.63 5.81
CA GLU A 42 -4.70 -22.68 6.16
C GLU A 42 -5.53 -23.50 5.16
N ALA A 43 -5.15 -23.52 3.88
CA ALA A 43 -5.78 -24.34 2.85
C ALA A 43 -5.32 -25.82 2.84
N GLY A 44 -4.45 -26.22 3.78
CA GLY A 44 -3.96 -27.60 3.94
C GLY A 44 -2.71 -27.95 3.13
N CYS A 45 -2.00 -26.96 2.59
CA CYS A 45 -0.78 -27.15 1.81
C CYS A 45 0.45 -27.37 2.71
N LYS A 46 1.34 -28.27 2.29
CA LYS A 46 2.71 -28.33 2.83
C LYS A 46 3.57 -27.30 2.12
N VAL A 47 4.36 -26.52 2.86
CA VAL A 47 5.08 -25.41 2.24
C VAL A 47 6.56 -25.43 2.56
N VAL A 48 7.39 -25.34 1.52
CA VAL A 48 8.78 -24.91 1.64
C VAL A 48 8.86 -23.42 1.31
N PHE A 49 9.53 -22.62 2.13
CA PHE A 49 9.74 -21.21 1.83
C PHE A 49 11.21 -20.83 1.96
N THR A 50 11.63 -19.87 1.12
CA THR A 50 13.05 -19.49 1.02
C THR A 50 13.31 -18.02 1.31
N GLY A 51 14.58 -17.73 1.57
CA GLY A 51 15.11 -16.41 1.87
C GLY A 51 16.60 -16.51 2.20
N ARG A 52 17.26 -15.35 2.31
CA ARG A 52 18.71 -15.29 2.54
C ARG A 52 19.09 -15.33 4.02
N SER A 53 18.24 -14.82 4.91
CA SER A 53 18.47 -14.85 6.36
C SER A 53 17.91 -16.14 6.95
N LEU A 54 18.79 -17.05 7.35
CA LEU A 54 18.40 -18.31 7.99
C LEU A 54 17.67 -18.07 9.31
N GLU A 55 18.12 -17.10 10.11
CA GLU A 55 17.48 -16.75 11.38
C GLU A 55 16.01 -16.31 11.19
N ALA A 56 15.77 -15.39 10.25
CA ALA A 56 14.41 -14.94 9.95
C ALA A 56 13.52 -16.07 9.41
N LEU A 57 14.11 -16.97 8.62
CA LEU A 57 13.42 -18.15 8.11
C LEU A 57 13.02 -19.11 9.24
N GLN A 58 13.95 -19.43 10.14
CA GLN A 58 13.72 -20.34 11.26
C GLN A 58 12.69 -19.80 12.25
N ALA A 59 12.68 -18.47 12.48
CA ALA A 59 11.67 -17.85 13.32
C ALA A 59 10.25 -18.06 12.77
N VAL A 60 10.05 -17.85 11.46
CA VAL A 60 8.76 -18.11 10.79
C VAL A 60 8.44 -19.61 10.75
N GLU A 61 9.44 -20.47 10.51
CA GLU A 61 9.23 -21.92 10.49
C GLU A 61 8.71 -22.40 11.85
N LYS A 62 9.32 -21.93 12.94
CA LYS A 62 8.86 -22.21 14.30
C LYS A 62 7.46 -21.70 14.55
N GLU A 63 7.17 -20.44 14.20
CA GLU A 63 5.84 -19.82 14.38
C GLU A 63 4.72 -20.67 13.75
N PHE A 64 4.95 -21.17 12.54
CA PHE A 64 3.95 -21.96 11.80
C PHE A 64 3.85 -23.40 12.31
N LYS A 65 4.97 -24.03 12.69
CA LYS A 65 4.96 -25.35 13.33
C LYS A 65 4.25 -25.34 14.68
N ASP A 66 4.43 -24.28 15.48
CA ASP A 66 3.73 -24.10 16.76
C ASP A 66 2.20 -23.99 16.58
N LYS A 67 1.74 -23.54 15.41
CA LYS A 67 0.32 -23.51 15.01
C LYS A 67 -0.18 -24.84 14.40
N GLY A 68 0.68 -25.85 14.30
CA GLY A 68 0.36 -27.18 13.76
C GLY A 68 0.45 -27.30 12.24
N PHE A 69 1.06 -26.32 11.55
CA PHE A 69 1.24 -26.38 10.10
C PHE A 69 2.52 -27.12 9.70
N ASP A 70 2.48 -27.85 8.57
CA ASP A 70 3.62 -28.59 8.02
C ASP A 70 4.42 -27.71 7.05
N VAL A 71 5.41 -27.00 7.60
CA VAL A 71 6.27 -26.09 6.84
C VAL A 71 7.74 -26.42 7.04
N ALA A 72 8.55 -26.06 6.04
CA ALA A 72 9.99 -26.01 6.18
C ALA A 72 10.61 -24.79 5.52
N CYS A 73 11.71 -24.31 6.07
CA CYS A 73 12.50 -23.27 5.43
C CYS A 73 13.76 -23.82 4.77
N PHE A 74 14.19 -23.19 3.67
CA PHE A 74 15.48 -23.45 3.03
C PHE A 74 16.18 -22.13 2.72
N GLN A 75 17.42 -21.97 3.19
CA GLN A 75 18.21 -20.78 2.91
C GLN A 75 18.68 -20.82 1.46
N ALA A 76 18.31 -19.79 0.69
CA ALA A 76 18.65 -19.70 -0.73
C ALA A 76 18.78 -18.24 -1.16
N ASP A 77 19.70 -17.99 -2.09
CA ASP A 77 19.71 -16.79 -2.90
C ASP A 77 19.05 -17.04 -4.25
N ILE A 78 17.96 -16.33 -4.56
CA ILE A 78 17.20 -16.55 -5.78
C ILE A 78 18.00 -16.17 -7.04
N SER A 79 19.04 -15.33 -6.93
CA SER A 79 19.94 -15.05 -8.06
C SER A 79 20.87 -16.22 -8.40
N SER A 80 20.98 -17.21 -7.52
CA SER A 80 21.78 -18.42 -7.73
C SER A 80 20.94 -19.49 -8.43
N VAL A 81 21.38 -19.87 -9.63
CA VAL A 81 20.78 -20.98 -10.39
C VAL A 81 20.95 -22.31 -9.65
N GLU A 82 22.07 -22.49 -8.95
CA GLU A 82 22.32 -23.69 -8.14
C GLU A 82 21.33 -23.80 -6.98
N ASP A 83 21.04 -22.69 -6.29
CA ASP A 83 20.08 -22.67 -5.19
C ASP A 83 18.65 -22.93 -5.66
N SER A 84 18.33 -22.59 -6.92
CA SER A 84 17.06 -22.97 -7.53
C SER A 84 16.90 -24.49 -7.56
N TYR A 85 17.91 -25.21 -8.06
CA TYR A 85 17.89 -26.68 -8.08
C TYR A 85 17.88 -27.27 -6.67
N LYS A 86 18.73 -26.76 -5.76
CA LYS A 86 18.79 -27.25 -4.37
C LYS A 86 17.48 -27.06 -3.62
N THR A 87 16.77 -25.96 -3.85
CA THR A 87 15.46 -25.69 -3.25
C THR A 87 14.42 -26.72 -3.67
N ILE A 88 14.36 -27.03 -4.97
CA ILE A 88 13.43 -28.04 -5.50
C ILE A 88 13.81 -29.43 -4.97
N ASP A 89 15.09 -29.80 -5.03
CA ASP A 89 15.60 -31.07 -4.50
C ASP A 89 15.26 -31.26 -3.01
N PHE A 90 15.48 -30.23 -2.20
CA PHE A 90 15.14 -30.24 -0.78
C PHE A 90 13.64 -30.48 -0.57
N THR A 91 12.81 -29.79 -1.36
CA THR A 91 11.34 -29.89 -1.29
C THR A 91 10.87 -31.32 -1.60
N VAL A 92 11.38 -31.89 -2.69
CA VAL A 92 11.04 -33.26 -3.11
C VAL A 92 11.56 -34.28 -2.10
N LYS A 93 12.79 -34.14 -1.60
CA LYS A 93 13.33 -35.03 -0.56
C LYS A 93 12.50 -34.99 0.72
N LYS A 94 11.96 -33.83 1.09
CA LYS A 94 11.18 -33.66 2.33
C LYS A 94 9.74 -34.12 2.19
N TYR A 95 9.07 -33.78 1.09
CA TYR A 95 7.62 -33.95 0.93
C TYR A 95 7.21 -34.89 -0.20
N GLY A 96 8.17 -35.40 -0.98
CA GLY A 96 7.98 -36.39 -2.04
C GLY A 96 7.39 -35.84 -3.33
N ARG A 97 7.05 -34.54 -3.41
CA ARG A 97 6.41 -33.91 -4.58
C ARG A 97 6.54 -32.39 -4.56
N LEU A 98 6.25 -31.76 -5.70
CA LEU A 98 6.07 -30.32 -5.85
C LEU A 98 4.89 -30.02 -6.78
N ASP A 99 3.88 -29.30 -6.30
CA ASP A 99 2.68 -28.94 -7.06
C ASP A 99 2.63 -27.47 -7.44
N ILE A 100 3.15 -26.59 -6.57
CA ILE A 100 2.97 -25.15 -6.66
C ILE A 100 4.32 -24.46 -6.48
N LEU A 101 4.65 -23.52 -7.37
CA LEU A 101 5.74 -22.57 -7.19
C LEU A 101 5.18 -21.15 -7.19
N VAL A 102 5.62 -20.35 -6.22
CA VAL A 102 5.38 -18.91 -6.17
C VAL A 102 6.72 -18.17 -6.16
N ASN A 103 7.08 -17.57 -7.28
CA ASN A 103 8.21 -16.65 -7.39
C ASN A 103 7.79 -15.27 -6.89
N ASN A 104 7.95 -15.03 -5.59
CA ASN A 104 7.61 -13.77 -4.91
C ASN A 104 8.84 -12.92 -4.54
N ALA A 105 10.01 -13.55 -4.31
CA ALA A 105 11.23 -12.83 -3.97
C ALA A 105 11.58 -11.78 -5.05
N ALA A 106 12.01 -10.60 -4.60
CA ALA A 106 12.34 -9.49 -5.49
C ALA A 106 13.40 -8.57 -4.88
N SER A 107 14.13 -7.88 -5.76
CA SER A 107 15.03 -6.77 -5.48
C SER A 107 14.53 -5.55 -6.24
N PHE A 108 14.21 -4.47 -5.54
CA PHE A 108 13.60 -3.27 -6.12
C PHE A 108 14.48 -2.03 -5.91
N PRO A 109 15.57 -1.83 -6.67
CA PRO A 109 16.39 -0.65 -6.49
C PRO A 109 15.65 0.62 -6.98
N PHE A 110 15.51 1.60 -6.09
CA PHE A 110 15.19 2.98 -6.39
C PHE A 110 16.45 3.67 -6.92
N CYS A 111 16.54 3.78 -8.25
CA CYS A 111 17.66 4.41 -8.93
C CYS A 111 17.20 4.93 -10.30
N ASP A 112 17.49 6.20 -10.58
CA ASP A 112 17.15 6.79 -11.87
C ASP A 112 18.06 6.29 -12.99
N ALA A 113 17.66 6.55 -14.24
CA ALA A 113 18.36 6.02 -15.41
C ALA A 113 19.80 6.52 -15.55
N LEU A 114 20.10 7.75 -15.11
CA LEU A 114 21.43 8.34 -15.24
C LEU A 114 22.39 7.87 -14.13
N SER A 115 21.84 7.52 -12.97
CA SER A 115 22.60 7.08 -11.79
C SER A 115 22.74 5.56 -11.70
N MET A 116 22.08 4.81 -12.59
CA MET A 116 22.09 3.36 -12.59
C MET A 116 23.47 2.81 -12.92
N THR A 117 24.05 2.07 -11.97
CA THR A 117 25.29 1.32 -12.21
C THR A 117 24.99 -0.05 -12.81
N GLU A 118 25.95 -0.56 -13.59
CA GLU A 118 25.87 -1.92 -14.14
C GLU A 118 25.71 -2.97 -13.03
N GLU A 119 26.41 -2.82 -11.90
CA GLU A 119 26.28 -3.71 -10.75
C GLU A 119 24.84 -3.76 -10.20
N THR A 120 24.22 -2.59 -10.00
CA THR A 120 22.83 -2.50 -9.50
C THR A 120 21.84 -3.08 -10.50
N TRP A 121 22.05 -2.79 -11.79
CA TRP A 121 21.26 -3.33 -12.89
C TRP A 121 21.33 -4.87 -12.91
N ASN A 122 22.55 -5.42 -12.94
CA ASN A 122 22.79 -6.86 -13.00
C ASN A 122 22.21 -7.56 -11.78
N LYS A 123 22.40 -7.02 -10.56
CA LYS A 123 21.81 -7.58 -9.34
C LYS A 123 20.28 -7.63 -9.39
N CYS A 124 19.64 -6.59 -9.92
CA CYS A 124 18.19 -6.53 -10.10
C CYS A 124 17.71 -7.60 -11.10
N PHE A 125 18.32 -7.68 -12.28
CA PHE A 125 17.97 -8.67 -13.31
C PHE A 125 18.27 -10.10 -12.86
N ASP A 126 19.37 -10.31 -12.16
CA ASP A 126 19.77 -11.60 -11.64
C ASP A 126 18.76 -12.14 -10.63
N THR A 127 18.24 -11.28 -9.76
CA THR A 127 17.22 -11.64 -8.77
C THR A 127 15.86 -11.83 -9.44
N ASP A 128 15.39 -10.81 -10.16
CA ASP A 128 13.97 -10.71 -10.52
C ASP A 128 13.64 -11.41 -11.83
N ALA A 129 14.55 -11.43 -12.80
CA ALA A 129 14.34 -12.06 -14.10
C ALA A 129 15.00 -13.45 -14.17
N LYS A 130 16.33 -13.51 -14.01
CA LYS A 130 17.10 -14.77 -14.09
C LYS A 130 16.65 -15.75 -13.01
N GLY A 131 16.56 -15.30 -11.75
CA GLY A 131 16.12 -16.12 -10.63
C GLY A 131 14.71 -16.70 -10.83
N THR A 132 13.74 -15.85 -11.19
CA THR A 132 12.38 -16.27 -11.52
C THR A 132 12.34 -17.32 -12.63
N PHE A 133 13.12 -17.12 -13.70
CA PHE A 133 13.18 -18.07 -14.82
C PHE A 133 13.73 -19.43 -14.38
N PHE A 134 14.89 -19.46 -13.71
CA PHE A 134 15.54 -20.74 -13.37
C PHE A 134 14.83 -21.48 -12.23
N MET A 135 14.22 -20.79 -11.27
CA MET A 135 13.36 -21.42 -10.28
C MET A 135 12.12 -22.04 -10.94
N SER A 136 11.49 -21.32 -11.89
CA SER A 136 10.36 -21.86 -12.68
C SER A 136 10.76 -23.07 -13.50
N GLN A 137 11.92 -23.02 -14.15
CA GLN A 137 12.44 -24.14 -14.93
C GLN A 137 12.71 -25.36 -14.05
N ALA A 138 13.35 -25.19 -12.89
CA ALA A 138 13.63 -26.28 -11.96
C ALA A 138 12.33 -26.93 -11.45
N ALA A 139 11.34 -26.12 -11.06
CA ALA A 139 10.04 -26.62 -10.63
C ALA A 139 9.29 -27.35 -11.75
N ALA A 140 9.26 -26.78 -12.96
CA ALA A 140 8.59 -27.39 -14.11
C ALA A 140 9.21 -28.74 -14.49
N LYS A 141 10.55 -28.86 -14.46
CA LYS A 141 11.24 -30.15 -14.70
C LYS A 141 10.76 -31.24 -13.75
N GLU A 142 10.61 -30.92 -12.46
CA GLU A 142 10.11 -31.88 -11.48
C GLU A 142 8.61 -32.19 -11.68
N MET A 143 7.78 -31.19 -11.90
CA MET A 143 6.34 -31.37 -12.18
C MET A 143 6.11 -32.24 -13.44
N ILE A 144 6.93 -32.07 -14.47
CA ILE A 144 6.90 -32.87 -15.71
C ILE A 144 7.34 -34.31 -15.42
N LYS A 145 8.41 -34.49 -14.65
CA LYS A 145 8.92 -35.81 -14.26
C LYS A 145 7.86 -36.63 -13.50
N GLU A 146 7.15 -36.00 -12.57
CA GLU A 146 6.09 -36.66 -11.80
C GLU A 146 4.76 -36.78 -12.57
N GLY A 147 4.56 -35.99 -13.62
CA GLY A 147 3.45 -36.15 -14.57
C GLY A 147 2.07 -35.73 -14.07
N HIS A 148 1.98 -35.08 -12.91
CA HIS A 148 0.70 -34.67 -12.30
C HIS A 148 0.29 -33.22 -12.61
N GLY A 149 1.07 -32.49 -13.42
CA GLY A 149 0.87 -31.07 -13.70
C GLY A 149 1.30 -30.17 -12.53
N GLY A 150 0.93 -28.90 -12.58
CA GLY A 150 1.32 -27.96 -11.54
C GLY A 150 0.84 -26.52 -11.73
N ARG A 151 1.25 -25.65 -10.82
CA ARG A 151 0.91 -24.22 -10.81
C ARG A 151 2.17 -23.39 -10.57
N ILE A 152 2.44 -22.43 -11.43
CA ILE A 152 3.55 -21.48 -11.26
C ILE A 152 2.98 -20.07 -11.26
N ILE A 153 3.27 -19.31 -10.22
CA ILE A 153 2.91 -17.90 -10.08
C ILE A 153 4.17 -17.05 -10.06
N ASN A 154 4.28 -16.14 -11.01
CA ASN A 154 5.37 -15.18 -11.10
C ASN A 154 4.91 -13.79 -10.66
N PHE A 155 5.52 -13.23 -9.62
CA PHE A 155 5.21 -11.87 -9.21
C PHE A 155 5.80 -10.84 -10.18
N MET A 156 4.92 -10.02 -10.74
CA MET A 156 5.24 -8.83 -11.52
C MET A 156 5.11 -7.57 -10.67
N SER A 157 4.90 -6.42 -11.30
CA SER A 157 4.64 -5.14 -10.66
C SER A 157 3.89 -4.23 -11.63
N THR A 158 3.06 -3.32 -11.10
CA THR A 158 2.48 -2.24 -11.91
C THR A 158 3.56 -1.39 -12.58
N ALA A 159 4.79 -1.35 -12.05
CA ALA A 159 5.94 -0.71 -12.67
C ALA A 159 6.42 -1.38 -13.99
N ALA A 160 5.99 -2.62 -14.27
CA ALA A 160 6.20 -3.27 -15.57
C ALA A 160 5.16 -2.85 -16.61
N LEU A 161 3.95 -2.49 -16.15
CA LEU A 161 2.84 -2.11 -17.01
C LEU A 161 2.88 -0.62 -17.36
N ASN A 162 3.19 0.21 -16.36
CA ASN A 162 3.27 1.65 -16.50
C ASN A 162 4.66 2.15 -16.08
N PRO A 163 5.29 3.03 -16.89
CA PRO A 163 6.56 3.63 -16.52
C PRO A 163 6.49 4.30 -15.15
N THR A 164 7.30 3.82 -14.19
CA THR A 164 7.37 4.34 -12.83
C THR A 164 8.82 4.65 -12.49
N GLY A 165 9.18 5.94 -12.48
CA GLY A 165 10.50 6.37 -12.00
C GLY A 165 10.53 6.51 -10.47
N PRO A 166 11.67 6.27 -9.79
CA PRO A 166 12.97 5.84 -10.32
C PRO A 166 13.16 4.30 -10.22
N LEU A 167 12.38 3.50 -10.93
CA LEU A 167 12.42 2.03 -10.85
C LEU A 167 12.80 1.36 -12.19
N ILE A 168 13.74 1.95 -12.94
CA ILE A 168 14.00 1.54 -14.34
C ILE A 168 14.46 0.07 -14.46
N ALA A 169 15.43 -0.37 -13.65
CA ALA A 169 15.91 -1.76 -13.69
C ALA A 169 14.83 -2.75 -13.23
N TYR A 170 14.09 -2.39 -12.18
CA TYR A 170 13.03 -3.22 -11.63
C TYR A 170 11.86 -3.37 -12.62
N GLY A 171 11.36 -2.27 -13.19
CA GLY A 171 10.31 -2.29 -14.21
C GLY A 171 10.71 -3.11 -15.44
N ALA A 172 11.95 -2.94 -15.92
CA ALA A 172 12.47 -3.72 -17.04
C ALA A 172 12.58 -5.21 -16.72
N ALA A 173 13.09 -5.58 -15.54
CA ALA A 173 13.18 -6.97 -15.11
C ALA A 173 11.79 -7.62 -14.95
N LYS A 174 10.81 -6.90 -14.37
CA LYS A 174 9.43 -7.40 -14.24
C LYS A 174 8.71 -7.50 -15.59
N GLN A 175 9.04 -6.67 -16.57
CA GLN A 175 8.54 -6.84 -17.93
C GLN A 175 9.16 -8.07 -18.62
N ALA A 176 10.43 -8.39 -18.36
CA ALA A 176 11.03 -9.65 -18.82
C ALA A 176 10.30 -10.86 -18.20
N VAL A 177 9.97 -10.80 -16.91
CA VAL A 177 9.14 -11.83 -16.24
C VAL A 177 7.77 -11.97 -16.91
N TRP A 178 7.15 -10.88 -17.37
CA TRP A 178 5.88 -10.96 -18.09
C TRP A 178 5.98 -11.79 -19.37
N TYR A 179 7.02 -11.53 -20.16
CA TYR A 179 7.26 -12.29 -21.39
C TYR A 179 7.50 -13.77 -21.07
N VAL A 180 8.39 -14.05 -20.10
CA VAL A 180 8.69 -15.43 -19.64
C VAL A 180 7.43 -16.15 -19.18
N THR A 181 6.55 -15.49 -18.43
CA THR A 181 5.30 -16.07 -17.92
C THR A 181 4.41 -16.56 -19.06
N LYS A 182 4.19 -15.73 -20.09
CA LYS A 182 3.35 -16.09 -21.24
C LYS A 182 3.96 -17.22 -22.07
N THR A 183 5.27 -17.17 -22.32
CA THR A 183 5.97 -18.19 -23.08
C THR A 183 5.96 -19.53 -22.34
N MET A 184 6.28 -19.54 -21.05
CA MET A 184 6.22 -20.75 -20.22
C MET A 184 4.79 -21.29 -20.09
N ALA A 185 3.78 -20.43 -20.03
CA ALA A 185 2.38 -20.88 -20.04
C ALA A 185 2.04 -21.70 -21.29
N GLN A 186 2.50 -21.24 -22.47
CA GLN A 186 2.31 -21.96 -23.72
C GLN A 186 3.13 -23.26 -23.78
N GLU A 187 4.41 -23.19 -23.41
CA GLU A 187 5.33 -24.33 -23.47
C GLU A 187 4.97 -25.43 -22.45
N PHE A 188 4.44 -25.05 -21.28
CA PHE A 188 4.16 -25.98 -20.19
C PHE A 188 2.71 -26.48 -20.14
N ALA A 189 1.79 -25.87 -20.91
CA ALA A 189 0.39 -26.30 -20.99
C ALA A 189 0.22 -27.79 -21.39
N PRO A 190 0.98 -28.37 -22.34
CA PRO A 190 0.88 -29.80 -22.66
C PRO A 190 1.14 -30.74 -21.47
N TYR A 191 1.87 -30.26 -20.45
CA TYR A 191 2.18 -30.99 -19.23
C TYR A 191 1.21 -30.69 -18.08
N LYS A 192 0.08 -30.02 -18.36
CA LYS A 192 -0.93 -29.62 -17.35
C LYS A 192 -0.38 -28.68 -16.28
N ILE A 193 0.65 -27.90 -16.62
CA ILE A 193 1.20 -26.86 -15.75
C ILE A 193 0.63 -25.52 -16.21
N THR A 194 0.00 -24.78 -15.30
CA THR A 194 -0.41 -23.40 -15.58
C THR A 194 0.64 -22.43 -15.06
N VAL A 195 0.89 -21.37 -15.81
CA VAL A 195 1.86 -20.33 -15.46
C VAL A 195 1.16 -18.98 -15.57
N ASN A 196 1.00 -18.28 -14.45
CA ASN A 196 0.32 -16.99 -14.40
C ASN A 196 1.16 -15.97 -13.64
N ALA A 197 0.78 -14.70 -13.75
CA ALA A 197 1.36 -13.62 -12.99
C ALA A 197 0.36 -13.02 -12.00
N ALA A 198 0.90 -12.59 -10.85
CA ALA A 198 0.22 -11.72 -9.91
C ALA A 198 0.94 -10.37 -9.89
N THR A 199 0.22 -9.27 -10.08
CA THR A 199 0.77 -7.92 -10.17
C THR A 199 0.29 -7.05 -9.00
N PRO A 200 1.14 -6.78 -8.00
CA PRO A 200 0.80 -5.87 -6.92
C PRO A 200 0.86 -4.41 -7.37
N GLY A 201 -0.07 -3.61 -6.84
CA GLY A 201 0.07 -2.17 -6.73
C GLY A 201 0.79 -1.74 -5.45
N ALA A 202 0.56 -0.50 -5.04
CA ALA A 202 1.04 0.03 -3.76
C ALA A 202 0.53 -0.83 -2.59
N THR A 203 1.43 -1.65 -2.04
CA THR A 203 1.14 -2.57 -0.95
C THR A 203 1.88 -2.10 0.31
N MET A 204 1.17 -2.06 1.42
CA MET A 204 1.68 -1.62 2.72
C MET A 204 2.21 -2.84 3.49
N THR A 205 3.50 -3.12 3.33
CA THR A 205 4.21 -4.18 4.06
C THR A 205 4.67 -3.69 5.44
N GLU A 206 4.94 -4.58 6.38
CA GLU A 206 5.49 -4.24 7.70
C GLU A 206 6.72 -3.31 7.61
N GLU A 207 7.64 -3.56 6.67
CA GLU A 207 8.81 -2.71 6.41
C GLU A 207 8.42 -1.29 5.98
N ARG A 208 7.41 -1.16 5.12
CA ARG A 208 6.88 0.15 4.72
C ARG A 208 6.18 0.83 5.88
N ILE A 209 5.34 0.13 6.63
CA ILE A 209 4.65 0.67 7.82
C ILE A 209 5.67 1.20 8.81
N ALA A 210 6.72 0.43 9.11
CA ALA A 210 7.81 0.88 9.98
C ALA A 210 8.46 2.15 9.43
N ALA A 211 8.83 2.18 8.14
CA ALA A 211 9.40 3.36 7.50
C ALA A 211 8.48 4.60 7.55
N PHE A 212 7.15 4.41 7.47
CA PHE A 212 6.15 5.49 7.50
C PHE A 212 5.68 5.88 8.92
N SER A 213 5.96 5.06 9.94
CA SER A 213 5.52 5.33 11.33
C SER A 213 6.64 5.90 12.21
N GLY A 214 7.87 5.94 11.70
CA GLY A 214 9.04 6.44 12.42
C GLY A 214 9.28 7.96 12.33
N ASN A 215 10.30 8.42 13.05
CA ASN A 215 10.79 9.82 13.08
C ASN A 215 11.51 10.29 11.79
N GLY A 216 11.31 9.61 10.66
CA GLY A 216 12.00 9.89 9.39
C GLY A 216 13.38 9.24 9.21
N GLU A 217 14.06 8.78 10.27
CA GLU A 217 15.36 8.09 10.15
C GLU A 217 15.23 6.74 9.43
N GLN A 218 14.14 6.02 9.71
CA GLN A 218 13.83 4.73 9.09
C GLN A 218 13.51 4.90 7.59
N MET A 219 12.91 6.03 7.20
CA MET A 219 12.72 6.39 5.80
C MET A 219 14.07 6.70 5.12
N GLN A 220 14.98 7.42 5.78
CA GLN A 220 16.32 7.66 5.24
C GLN A 220 17.12 6.35 5.09
N GLN A 221 17.01 5.42 6.05
CA GLN A 221 17.61 4.09 5.92
C GLN A 221 16.98 3.30 4.79
N PHE A 222 15.66 3.32 4.66
CA PHE A 222 14.94 2.68 3.56
C PHE A 222 15.40 3.22 2.20
N ILE A 223 15.52 4.54 2.05
CA ILE A 223 16.01 5.16 0.81
C ILE A 223 17.47 4.78 0.54
N LYS A 224 18.35 4.88 1.55
CA LYS A 224 19.77 4.49 1.42
C LYS A 224 19.95 3.01 1.05
N GLN A 225 19.13 2.12 1.60
CA GLN A 225 19.13 0.69 1.30
C GLN A 225 18.49 0.37 -0.07
N SER A 226 17.61 1.25 -0.54
CA SER A 226 16.89 1.08 -1.80
C SER A 226 17.69 1.55 -3.01
N GLY A 227 18.83 2.22 -2.86
CA GLY A 227 19.72 2.59 -3.96
C GLY A 227 19.89 4.09 -4.14
N ASN A 228 20.56 4.47 -5.22
CA ASN A 228 20.93 5.86 -5.50
C ASN A 228 19.79 6.58 -6.24
N ALA A 229 18.66 6.79 -5.56
CA ALA A 229 17.62 7.67 -6.07
C ALA A 229 18.22 9.07 -6.16
N GLY A 230 18.45 9.59 -7.37
CA GLY A 230 19.18 10.83 -7.60
C GLY A 230 18.73 11.96 -6.67
N LEU A 231 19.64 12.90 -6.44
CA LEU A 231 19.58 13.98 -5.43
C LEU A 231 18.17 14.58 -5.23
N ASN A 232 17.44 14.82 -6.32
CA ASN A 232 16.10 15.40 -6.30
C ASN A 232 15.01 14.52 -5.64
N PHE A 233 15.03 13.19 -5.73
CA PHE A 233 13.99 12.34 -5.09
C PHE A 233 14.23 12.24 -3.59
N THR A 234 15.48 12.04 -3.19
CA THR A 234 15.85 11.90 -1.78
C THR A 234 15.60 13.20 -1.01
N GLU A 235 15.89 14.36 -1.60
CA GLU A 235 15.57 15.68 -1.01
C GLU A 235 14.06 15.96 -0.94
N ASN A 236 13.29 15.58 -1.98
CA ASN A 236 11.84 15.81 -2.01
C ASN A 236 11.05 14.87 -1.10
N VAL A 237 11.52 13.65 -0.85
CA VAL A 237 10.83 12.70 0.05
C VAL A 237 11.23 12.89 1.50
N SER A 238 12.50 13.23 1.77
CA SER A 238 12.97 13.50 3.15
C SER A 238 12.39 14.78 3.76
N SER A 239 11.85 15.68 2.94
CA SER A 239 11.14 16.89 3.38
C SER A 239 9.64 16.67 3.63
N LEU A 240 9.08 15.51 3.30
CA LEU A 240 7.68 15.19 3.53
C LEU A 240 7.48 14.49 4.88
N ASN A 241 6.53 14.98 5.67
CA ASN A 241 6.09 14.29 6.89
C ASN A 241 5.51 12.91 6.50
N PRO A 242 5.90 11.80 7.17
CA PRO A 242 5.40 10.46 6.87
C PRO A 242 3.87 10.33 6.87
N SER A 243 3.17 11.08 7.73
CA SER A 243 1.70 11.14 7.76
C SER A 243 1.11 11.80 6.51
N MET A 244 1.76 12.83 5.97
CA MET A 244 1.35 13.44 4.70
C MET A 244 1.61 12.49 3.53
N LEU A 245 2.72 11.77 3.52
CA LEU A 245 3.01 10.81 2.46
C LEU A 245 2.02 9.65 2.47
N SER A 246 1.64 9.14 3.64
CA SER A 246 0.58 8.13 3.78
C SER A 246 -0.76 8.66 3.26
N GLY A 247 -1.18 9.86 3.67
CA GLY A 247 -2.43 10.47 3.18
C GLY A 247 -2.43 10.72 1.67
N LEU A 248 -1.29 11.14 1.11
CA LEU A 248 -1.13 11.31 -0.34
C LEU A 248 -1.22 9.98 -1.09
N LEU A 249 -0.65 8.91 -0.53
CA LEU A 249 -0.75 7.57 -1.11
C LEU A 249 -2.19 7.06 -1.06
N GLU A 250 -2.90 7.20 0.06
CA GLU A 250 -4.31 6.81 0.18
C GLU A 250 -5.22 7.57 -0.78
N GLN A 251 -5.06 8.90 -0.89
CA GLN A 251 -5.81 9.73 -1.85
C GLN A 251 -5.48 9.43 -3.31
N ALA A 252 -4.29 8.91 -3.58
CA ALA A 252 -3.90 8.51 -4.93
C ALA A 252 -4.53 7.17 -5.34
N MET A 253 -5.05 6.36 -4.41
CA MET A 253 -5.64 5.06 -4.72
C MET A 253 -7.15 5.19 -4.98
N PRO A 254 -7.67 4.76 -6.15
CA PRO A 254 -9.11 4.81 -6.42
C PRO A 254 -9.98 4.05 -5.40
N MET A 255 -9.48 2.93 -4.84
CA MET A 255 -10.18 2.20 -3.77
C MET A 255 -10.08 2.85 -2.38
N GLY A 256 -9.48 4.05 -2.26
CA GLY A 256 -9.40 4.81 -1.01
C GLY A 256 -8.48 4.21 0.06
N ARG A 257 -7.67 3.20 -0.29
CA ARG A 257 -6.64 2.61 0.57
C ARG A 257 -5.51 1.99 -0.24
N THR A 258 -4.35 1.83 0.39
CA THR A 258 -3.31 0.93 -0.12
C THR A 258 -3.72 -0.54 -0.01
N GLY A 259 -3.11 -1.40 -0.82
CA GLY A 259 -3.22 -2.84 -0.66
C GLY A 259 -2.49 -3.33 0.59
N PHE A 260 -2.89 -4.47 1.13
CA PHE A 260 -2.17 -5.21 2.15
C PHE A 260 -1.65 -6.54 1.58
N PRO A 261 -0.57 -7.10 2.17
CA PRO A 261 -0.02 -8.39 1.74
C PRO A 261 -1.05 -9.51 1.55
N ASP A 262 -2.10 -9.54 2.37
CA ASP A 262 -3.18 -10.53 2.27
C ASP A 262 -4.10 -10.35 1.05
N ASP A 263 -4.24 -9.13 0.51
CA ASP A 263 -4.99 -8.91 -0.73
C ASP A 263 -4.35 -9.69 -1.90
N LEU A 264 -3.01 -9.76 -1.92
CA LEU A 264 -2.26 -10.55 -2.90
C LEU A 264 -2.32 -12.04 -2.59
N ALA A 265 -2.22 -12.42 -1.31
CA ALA A 265 -2.27 -13.83 -0.91
C ALA A 265 -3.57 -14.52 -1.34
N LYS A 266 -4.72 -13.82 -1.25
CA LYS A 266 -6.02 -14.30 -1.72
C LYS A 266 -6.05 -14.52 -3.24
N ALA A 267 -5.52 -13.58 -4.02
CA ALA A 267 -5.46 -13.71 -5.47
C ALA A 267 -4.54 -14.87 -5.91
N VAL A 268 -3.41 -15.04 -5.22
CA VAL A 268 -2.49 -16.16 -5.46
C VAL A 268 -3.16 -17.49 -5.10
N LEU A 269 -3.85 -17.58 -3.96
CA LEU A 269 -4.60 -18.78 -3.57
C LEU A 269 -5.63 -19.16 -4.64
N PHE A 270 -6.40 -18.19 -5.16
CA PHE A 270 -7.30 -18.42 -6.28
C PHE A 270 -6.58 -19.04 -7.50
N LEU A 271 -5.47 -18.43 -7.94
CA LEU A 271 -4.73 -18.85 -9.13
C LEU A 271 -4.09 -20.25 -9.03
N VAL A 272 -3.76 -20.71 -7.82
CA VAL A 272 -3.17 -22.04 -7.62
C VAL A 272 -4.21 -23.12 -7.28
N SER A 273 -5.45 -22.72 -7.03
CA SER A 273 -6.54 -23.61 -6.69
C SER A 273 -7.19 -24.26 -7.91
N ASP A 274 -8.16 -25.14 -7.68
CA ASP A 274 -8.95 -25.76 -8.74
C ASP A 274 -9.85 -24.74 -9.48
N MET A 275 -10.14 -23.58 -8.87
CA MET A 275 -10.91 -22.51 -9.53
C MET A 275 -10.23 -21.93 -10.77
N ALA A 276 -8.91 -22.10 -10.87
CA ALA A 276 -8.09 -21.54 -11.93
C ALA A 276 -7.44 -22.64 -12.80
N GLU A 277 -7.98 -23.86 -12.80
CA GLU A 277 -7.37 -25.02 -13.48
C GLU A 277 -7.18 -24.84 -14.99
N TYR A 278 -7.97 -23.96 -15.62
CA TYR A 278 -7.90 -23.62 -17.03
C TYR A 278 -7.43 -22.19 -17.30
N ILE A 279 -6.89 -21.51 -16.29
CA ILE A 279 -6.33 -20.16 -16.41
C ILE A 279 -4.81 -20.29 -16.52
N THR A 280 -4.24 -19.95 -17.67
CA THR A 280 -2.79 -19.92 -17.90
C THR A 280 -2.40 -18.76 -18.82
N GLY A 281 -1.20 -18.23 -18.64
CA GLY A 281 -0.67 -17.09 -19.39
C GLY A 281 -1.32 -15.75 -19.03
N GLN A 282 -2.05 -15.67 -17.92
CA GLN A 282 -2.77 -14.47 -17.49
C GLN A 282 -1.99 -13.67 -16.46
N ASN A 283 -2.31 -12.38 -16.36
CA ASN A 283 -1.85 -11.49 -15.30
C ASN A 283 -3.06 -10.98 -14.51
N ILE A 284 -3.08 -11.26 -13.19
CA ILE A 284 -4.06 -10.67 -12.27
C ILE A 284 -3.41 -9.49 -11.56
N THR A 285 -3.87 -8.28 -11.88
CA THR A 285 -3.48 -7.05 -11.20
C THR A 285 -4.32 -6.84 -9.93
N VAL A 286 -3.64 -6.66 -8.80
CA VAL A 286 -4.22 -6.42 -7.47
C VAL A 286 -3.64 -5.10 -6.95
N ASP A 287 -4.26 -4.00 -7.37
CA ASP A 287 -3.71 -2.65 -7.16
C ASP A 287 -4.77 -1.61 -6.82
N GLY A 288 -6.00 -2.02 -6.50
CA GLY A 288 -7.10 -1.08 -6.22
C GLY A 288 -7.36 -0.06 -7.34
N ALA A 289 -7.16 -0.48 -8.59
CA ALA A 289 -7.27 0.32 -9.82
C ALA A 289 -6.19 1.43 -9.98
N GLN A 290 -5.11 1.40 -9.20
CA GLN A 290 -4.02 2.36 -9.27
C GLN A 290 -3.45 2.52 -10.70
N SER A 291 -3.15 1.41 -11.37
CA SER A 291 -2.43 1.39 -12.64
C SER A 291 -3.28 1.83 -13.84
N ILE A 292 -4.61 1.83 -13.72
CA ILE A 292 -5.53 2.21 -14.80
C ILE A 292 -6.12 3.60 -14.59
N GLN A 293 -5.76 4.28 -13.50
CA GLN A 293 -6.23 5.62 -13.23
C GLN A 293 -5.61 6.60 -14.24
N ASN A 294 -6.45 7.32 -14.97
CA ASN A 294 -5.96 8.39 -15.84
C ASN A 294 -5.65 9.66 -15.00
N PRO A 295 -4.75 10.55 -15.45
CA PRO A 295 -4.36 11.74 -14.70
C PRO A 295 -5.54 12.64 -14.31
N MET A 296 -6.57 12.70 -15.16
CA MET A 296 -7.76 13.48 -14.88
C MET A 296 -8.62 12.85 -13.78
N GLY A 297 -8.78 11.54 -13.78
CA GLY A 297 -9.46 10.78 -12.73
C GLY A 297 -8.72 10.85 -11.40
N ALA A 298 -7.38 10.83 -11.42
CA ALA A 298 -6.57 11.06 -10.22
C ALA A 298 -6.78 12.46 -9.64
N MET A 299 -6.77 13.48 -10.49
CA MET A 299 -7.05 14.84 -10.08
C MET A 299 -8.49 15.02 -9.60
N MET A 300 -9.48 14.48 -10.32
CA MET A 300 -10.89 14.53 -9.94
C MET A 300 -11.15 13.77 -8.64
N ASN A 301 -10.50 12.63 -8.39
CA ASN A 301 -10.59 11.92 -7.12
C ASN A 301 -9.95 12.70 -5.97
N ARG A 302 -8.88 13.48 -6.21
CA ARG A 302 -8.34 14.39 -5.19
C ARG A 302 -9.26 15.58 -4.91
N ILE A 303 -9.95 16.07 -5.95
CA ILE A 303 -10.95 17.15 -5.82
C ILE A 303 -12.21 16.62 -5.11
N GLN A 304 -12.70 15.43 -5.48
CA GLN A 304 -13.89 14.79 -4.91
C GLN A 304 -13.61 14.15 -3.54
N GLY A 305 -12.43 13.58 -3.32
CA GLY A 305 -11.96 13.09 -2.01
C GLY A 305 -11.67 14.22 -1.02
N GLY A 306 -11.64 15.48 -1.49
CA GLY A 306 -11.73 16.69 -0.68
C GLY A 306 -13.15 17.03 -0.21
N GLY A 307 -14.17 16.23 -0.58
CA GLY A 307 -15.55 16.48 -0.17
C GLY A 307 -16.55 15.74 -1.05
N ALA A 308 -16.71 14.44 -0.83
CA ALA A 308 -17.96 13.76 -1.10
C ALA A 308 -18.86 13.86 0.15
N GLU A 309 -19.03 15.07 0.66
CA GLU A 309 -20.37 15.53 0.99
C GLU A 309 -20.85 16.19 -0.28
N THR A 310 -21.73 15.48 -0.99
CA THR A 310 -22.56 16.09 -2.01
C THR A 310 -23.23 17.30 -1.36
N PHE A 311 -22.79 18.50 -1.74
CA PHE A 311 -23.61 19.69 -1.55
C PHE A 311 -24.87 19.43 -2.37
N SER A 312 -25.89 18.89 -1.69
CA SER A 312 -27.25 19.04 -2.15
C SER A 312 -27.46 20.55 -2.29
N GLN A 313 -27.99 20.99 -3.43
CA GLN A 313 -28.39 22.39 -3.66
C GLN A 313 -29.55 22.84 -2.74
N THR A 314 -29.78 22.13 -1.63
CA THR A 314 -30.86 22.36 -0.68
C THR A 314 -30.38 22.62 0.75
N ASP A 315 -29.09 22.49 1.06
CA ASP A 315 -28.56 22.92 2.36
C ASP A 315 -28.37 24.44 2.35
N ASN A 316 -29.48 25.14 2.62
CA ASN A 316 -29.48 26.46 3.21
C ASN A 316 -28.75 26.36 4.56
N ASP A 317 -27.43 26.42 4.55
CA ASP A 317 -26.57 26.67 5.72
C ASP A 317 -26.79 28.13 6.20
N GLU A 318 -28.01 28.43 6.59
CA GLU A 318 -28.29 29.44 7.59
C GLU A 318 -28.13 28.76 8.95
N PRO A 319 -27.24 29.25 9.81
CA PRO A 319 -27.09 28.66 11.11
C PRO A 319 -28.36 28.93 11.93
N ASN A 320 -29.02 27.87 12.39
CA ASN A 320 -30.28 27.95 13.15
C ASN A 320 -30.16 28.93 14.33
N GLU A 321 -31.15 29.82 14.47
CA GLU A 321 -31.29 30.67 15.67
C GLU A 321 -31.48 29.78 16.90
N VAL A 322 -30.49 29.75 17.79
CA VAL A 322 -30.61 29.14 19.12
C VAL A 322 -30.86 30.24 20.14
N SER A 323 -31.67 29.97 21.17
CA SER A 323 -32.10 30.95 22.17
C SER A 323 -30.99 31.35 23.14
N SER A 324 -31.00 32.63 23.52
CA SER A 324 -30.05 33.35 24.37
C SER A 324 -30.01 32.90 25.84
N ASN A 325 -28.80 32.65 26.37
CA ASN A 325 -28.39 33.04 27.71
C ASN A 325 -26.91 33.47 27.67
N SER A 326 -26.56 34.49 28.45
CA SER A 326 -25.41 35.38 28.24
C SER A 326 -24.02 34.72 28.33
N ILE A 327 -23.30 34.63 27.21
CA ILE A 327 -21.89 34.16 27.08
C ILE A 327 -20.91 35.34 26.90
N ASP A 328 -21.40 36.59 26.87
CA ASP A 328 -20.70 37.80 26.40
C ASP A 328 -19.33 38.13 27.04
N GLY A 329 -18.85 37.36 28.04
CA GLY A 329 -17.54 37.59 28.68
C GLY A 329 -16.47 36.48 28.56
N ALA A 330 -16.85 35.21 28.35
CA ALA A 330 -15.90 34.10 28.50
C ALA A 330 -15.05 33.85 27.24
N ILE A 331 -15.68 33.96 26.06
CA ILE A 331 -15.07 33.69 24.75
C ILE A 331 -14.48 34.97 24.13
N ALA A 332 -15.05 36.14 24.44
CA ALA A 332 -14.57 37.41 23.92
C ALA A 332 -13.12 37.69 24.35
N GLY A 333 -12.32 38.27 23.47
CA GLY A 333 -10.92 38.61 23.72
C GLY A 333 -9.97 37.94 22.77
N LYS A 334 -8.68 38.08 23.09
CA LYS A 334 -7.58 37.61 22.25
C LYS A 334 -7.12 36.24 22.66
N TRP A 335 -6.85 35.41 21.66
CA TRP A 335 -6.44 34.02 21.82
C TRP A 335 -5.31 33.73 20.85
N SER A 336 -4.31 32.96 21.26
CA SER A 336 -3.20 32.54 20.40
C SER A 336 -2.92 31.06 20.57
N SER A 337 -2.66 30.37 19.46
CA SER A 337 -2.15 29.01 19.45
C SER A 337 -0.95 28.91 18.53
N SER A 338 0.07 28.18 18.96
CA SER A 338 1.13 27.74 18.07
C SER A 338 0.74 26.37 17.50
N MET A 339 0.69 26.29 16.18
CA MET A 339 0.28 25.10 15.45
C MET A 339 1.34 24.72 14.42
N ASP A 340 1.62 23.42 14.34
CA ASP A 340 2.42 22.86 13.25
C ASP A 340 1.52 22.72 12.03
N THR A 341 1.82 23.47 10.97
CA THR A 341 1.11 23.37 9.69
C THR A 341 2.03 22.73 8.64
N PRO A 342 1.47 22.27 7.51
CA PRO A 342 2.28 21.80 6.38
C PRO A 342 3.31 22.83 5.86
N MET A 343 3.16 24.12 6.21
CA MET A 343 4.07 25.20 5.83
C MET A 343 5.06 25.60 6.94
N GLY A 344 5.17 24.81 8.01
CA GLY A 344 6.03 25.05 9.16
C GLY A 344 5.25 25.44 10.42
N LYS A 345 5.99 25.77 11.49
CA LYS A 345 5.41 26.22 12.76
C LYS A 345 4.81 27.61 12.56
N ASN A 346 3.49 27.72 12.71
CA ASN A 346 2.77 28.97 12.56
C ASN A 346 2.03 29.31 13.84
N THR A 347 1.70 30.59 13.98
CA THR A 347 0.80 31.07 15.04
C THR A 347 -0.54 31.40 14.41
N ILE A 348 -1.60 30.96 15.06
CA ILE A 348 -2.95 31.48 14.82
C ILE A 348 -3.37 32.36 15.98
N GLU A 349 -3.96 33.50 15.66
CA GLU A 349 -4.52 34.42 16.64
C GLU A 349 -5.97 34.73 16.31
N PHE A 350 -6.81 34.77 17.35
CA PHE A 350 -8.21 35.16 17.26
C PHE A 350 -8.40 36.42 18.11
N ASP A 351 -9.06 37.45 17.58
CA ASP A 351 -9.55 38.59 18.36
C ASP A 351 -11.09 38.58 18.27
N LEU A 352 -11.72 37.93 19.25
CA LEU A 352 -13.13 37.57 19.22
C LEU A 352 -13.99 38.59 19.96
N LYS A 353 -15.10 38.99 19.34
CA LYS A 353 -16.14 39.83 19.92
C LYS A 353 -17.45 39.07 19.88
N VAL A 354 -18.07 38.91 21.04
CA VAL A 354 -19.36 38.23 21.19
C VAL A 354 -20.42 39.30 21.49
N ASN A 355 -21.56 39.24 20.80
CA ASN A 355 -22.72 40.06 21.08
C ASN A 355 -23.97 39.17 20.98
N GLY A 356 -24.42 38.65 22.12
CA GLY A 356 -25.41 37.58 22.16
C GLY A 356 -24.83 36.32 21.50
N ASN A 357 -25.49 35.82 20.46
CA ASN A 357 -25.05 34.60 19.76
C ASN A 357 -24.20 34.92 18.51
N LYS A 358 -23.97 36.21 18.22
CA LYS A 358 -23.15 36.62 17.09
C LYS A 358 -21.69 36.69 17.51
N LEU A 359 -20.83 36.04 16.73
CA LEU A 359 -19.38 36.08 16.88
C LEU A 359 -18.78 36.87 15.71
N ASP A 360 -18.19 38.02 16.01
CA ASP A 360 -17.42 38.84 15.08
C ASP A 360 -15.96 38.90 15.56
N GLY A 361 -15.05 39.39 14.72
CA GLY A 361 -13.64 39.47 15.11
C GLY A 361 -12.69 39.38 13.93
N THR A 362 -11.40 39.24 14.26
CA THR A 362 -10.34 39.00 13.29
C THR A 362 -9.62 37.69 13.58
N VAL A 363 -9.08 37.10 12.53
CA VAL A 363 -8.25 35.90 12.57
C VAL A 363 -6.97 36.21 11.85
N SER A 364 -5.84 35.94 12.51
CA SER A 364 -4.52 36.03 11.91
C SER A 364 -3.89 34.65 11.84
N LEU A 365 -3.53 34.20 10.63
CA LEU A 365 -2.84 32.93 10.42
C LEU A 365 -1.66 33.14 9.48
N ALA A 366 -0.48 32.69 9.90
CA ALA A 366 0.75 32.79 9.11
C ALA A 366 1.03 34.22 8.57
N GLY A 367 0.79 35.23 9.41
CA GLY A 367 1.00 36.65 9.07
C GLY A 367 -0.09 37.29 8.21
N ASN A 368 -1.14 36.56 7.82
CA ASN A 368 -2.29 37.09 7.09
C ASN A 368 -3.48 37.27 8.04
N SER A 369 -4.01 38.50 8.14
CA SER A 369 -5.18 38.80 8.94
C SER A 369 -6.43 38.95 8.07
N ALA A 370 -7.57 38.47 8.56
CA ALA A 370 -8.87 38.55 7.91
C ALA A 370 -9.99 38.73 8.92
N ASP A 371 -11.03 39.45 8.53
CA ASP A 371 -12.26 39.57 9.31
C ASP A 371 -13.07 38.27 9.24
N ILE A 372 -13.75 37.95 10.34
CA ILE A 372 -14.78 36.91 10.38
C ILE A 372 -15.96 37.36 9.50
N GLU A 373 -16.33 36.56 8.50
CA GLU A 373 -17.45 36.87 7.60
C GLU A 373 -18.80 36.53 8.23
N LYS A 374 -18.86 35.39 8.93
CA LYS A 374 -20.03 34.91 9.67
C LYS A 374 -19.54 34.06 10.84
N GLY A 375 -19.98 34.38 12.05
CA GLY A 375 -19.65 33.61 13.24
C GLY A 375 -20.81 33.54 14.21
N GLN A 376 -20.87 32.42 14.93
CA GLN A 376 -21.77 32.20 16.03
C GLN A 376 -21.03 31.69 17.27
N ALA A 377 -21.58 32.03 18.43
CA ALA A 377 -21.19 31.48 19.72
C ALA A 377 -22.42 30.84 20.38
N ALA A 378 -22.21 29.69 21.03
CA ALA A 378 -23.18 28.92 21.80
C ALA A 378 -22.54 28.45 23.14
N ASP A 379 -23.35 27.88 24.03
CA ASP A 379 -23.01 27.58 25.44
C ASP A 379 -21.66 26.87 25.63
N ASP A 380 -21.28 26.00 24.70
CA ASP A 380 -20.04 25.24 24.74
C ASP A 380 -19.18 25.44 23.50
N GLY A 381 -19.44 26.41 22.61
CA GLY A 381 -18.65 26.48 21.38
C GLY A 381 -18.76 27.72 20.50
N ILE A 382 -17.77 27.84 19.61
CA ILE A 382 -17.70 28.81 18.53
C ILE A 382 -17.75 28.10 17.19
N THR A 383 -18.37 28.73 16.21
CA THR A 383 -18.22 28.35 14.80
C THR A 383 -18.19 29.60 13.95
N PHE A 384 -17.16 29.76 13.12
CA PHE A 384 -17.08 30.90 12.22
C PHE A 384 -16.34 30.61 10.92
N LEU A 385 -16.56 31.50 9.94
CA LEU A 385 -15.97 31.47 8.62
C LEU A 385 -15.14 32.73 8.37
N PHE A 386 -13.96 32.58 7.76
CA PHE A 386 -13.18 33.69 7.24
C PHE A 386 -12.58 33.35 5.87
N LYS A 387 -12.14 34.37 5.13
CA LYS A 387 -11.45 34.18 3.83
C LYS A 387 -9.96 34.43 3.98
N MET A 388 -9.16 33.47 3.55
CA MET A 388 -7.71 33.59 3.48
C MET A 388 -7.24 33.71 2.03
N LYS A 389 -6.18 34.48 1.80
CA LYS A 389 -5.52 34.56 0.50
C LYS A 389 -4.58 33.37 0.33
N SER A 390 -4.70 32.64 -0.77
CA SER A 390 -3.81 31.55 -1.16
C SER A 390 -3.21 31.81 -2.55
N PRO A 391 -2.15 31.09 -2.95
CA PRO A 391 -1.61 31.16 -4.31
C PRO A 391 -2.65 30.84 -5.42
N MET A 392 -3.70 30.09 -5.09
CA MET A 392 -4.79 29.71 -6.01
C MET A 392 -6.02 30.63 -5.91
N GLY A 393 -5.98 31.70 -5.10
CA GLY A 393 -7.10 32.63 -4.90
C GLY A 393 -7.59 32.70 -3.45
N LYS A 394 -8.71 33.39 -3.22
CA LYS A 394 -9.34 33.49 -1.88
C LYS A 394 -10.05 32.18 -1.55
N VAL A 395 -9.75 31.61 -0.40
CA VAL A 395 -10.34 30.36 0.07
C VAL A 395 -11.12 30.58 1.37
N LYS A 396 -12.24 29.89 1.55
CA LYS A 396 -13.03 29.91 2.78
C LYS A 396 -12.49 28.89 3.77
N VAL A 397 -12.32 29.29 5.02
CA VAL A 397 -11.85 28.45 6.12
C VAL A 397 -12.92 28.43 7.20
N LYS A 398 -13.25 27.23 7.72
CA LYS A 398 -14.17 27.05 8.83
C LYS A 398 -13.39 26.78 10.10
N VAL A 399 -13.71 27.51 11.15
CA VAL A 399 -13.17 27.28 12.49
C VAL A 399 -14.30 26.85 13.39
N THR A 400 -14.05 25.81 14.18
CA THR A 400 -14.91 25.35 15.26
C THR A 400 -14.08 25.26 16.53
N GLY A 401 -14.71 25.38 17.69
CA GLY A 401 -14.00 25.21 18.95
C GLY A 401 -14.90 25.37 20.14
N ARG A 402 -14.37 25.09 21.32
CA ARG A 402 -15.03 25.15 22.60
C ARG A 402 -14.11 25.64 23.70
N LEU A 403 -14.70 26.25 24.72
CA LEU A 403 -13.96 26.69 25.88
C LEU A 403 -13.78 25.51 26.86
N GLU A 404 -12.55 25.09 27.08
CA GLU A 404 -12.17 24.04 28.04
C GLU A 404 -11.03 24.55 28.93
N ASP A 405 -11.21 24.53 30.25
CA ASP A 405 -10.17 24.92 31.22
C ASP A 405 -9.50 26.27 30.91
N ASN A 406 -10.30 27.29 30.55
CA ASN A 406 -9.85 28.63 30.11
C ASN A 406 -8.99 28.65 28.82
N LYS A 407 -9.07 27.60 28.00
CA LYS A 407 -8.46 27.52 26.67
C LYS A 407 -9.52 27.35 25.61
N LEU A 408 -9.28 27.91 24.43
CA LEU A 408 -10.14 27.71 23.28
C LEU A 408 -9.57 26.53 22.47
N VAL A 409 -10.24 25.38 22.55
CA VAL A 409 -9.81 24.13 21.94
C VAL A 409 -10.72 23.82 20.75
N GLY A 410 -10.16 23.53 19.59
CA GLY A 410 -10.99 23.30 18.42
C GLY A 410 -10.24 22.86 17.18
N GLU A 411 -10.90 23.00 16.03
CA GLU A 411 -10.35 22.63 14.73
C GLU A 411 -10.53 23.73 13.69
N ILE A 412 -9.52 23.87 12.83
CA ILE A 412 -9.52 24.68 11.63
C ILE A 412 -9.62 23.73 10.44
N LYS A 413 -10.76 23.76 9.75
CA LYS A 413 -10.99 22.96 8.55
C LYS A 413 -10.56 23.76 7.32
N LEU A 414 -9.48 23.30 6.69
CA LEU A 414 -8.92 23.89 5.47
C LEU A 414 -9.68 23.42 4.23
N PRO A 415 -9.63 24.18 3.12
CA PRO A 415 -10.38 23.88 1.88
C PRO A 415 -10.07 22.53 1.23
N ILE A 416 -8.92 21.93 1.55
CA ILE A 416 -8.45 20.64 1.01
C ILE A 416 -8.85 19.44 1.87
N GLY A 417 -9.84 19.60 2.76
CA GLY A 417 -10.36 18.55 3.63
C GLY A 417 -9.47 18.23 4.85
N THR A 418 -8.36 18.95 5.03
CA THR A 418 -7.48 18.82 6.19
C THR A 418 -8.03 19.61 7.38
N SER A 419 -8.23 18.94 8.52
CA SER A 419 -8.45 19.60 9.81
C SER A 419 -7.12 19.78 10.54
N VAL A 420 -6.92 20.95 11.16
CA VAL A 420 -5.83 21.19 12.10
C VAL A 420 -6.42 21.54 13.45
N ALA A 421 -6.11 20.73 14.46
CA ALA A 421 -6.51 21.02 15.83
C ALA A 421 -5.70 22.21 16.38
N TYR A 422 -6.32 23.03 17.21
CA TYR A 422 -5.66 24.11 17.93
C TYR A 422 -6.07 24.08 19.41
N VAL A 423 -5.15 24.54 20.25
CA VAL A 423 -5.38 24.81 21.66
C VAL A 423 -4.86 26.22 21.89
N ALA A 424 -5.76 27.19 21.95
CA ALA A 424 -5.40 28.59 22.05
C ALA A 424 -5.49 29.08 23.50
N ASP A 425 -4.42 29.71 23.95
CA ASP A 425 -4.33 30.39 25.23
C ASP A 425 -4.82 31.83 25.09
N ARG A 426 -5.46 32.37 26.14
CA ARG A 426 -5.89 33.76 26.17
C ARG A 426 -4.66 34.69 26.27
N ILE A 427 -4.65 35.77 25.50
CA ILE A 427 -3.57 36.78 25.45
C ILE A 427 -3.94 37.99 26.30
#